data_AF-A0A1Q5TJI6-F1
#
_entry.id   AF-A0A1Q5TJI6-F1
#
_cell.length_a   1.000
_cell.length_b   1.000
_cell.length_c   1.000
_cell.angle_alpha   90.00
_cell.angle_beta   90.00
_cell.angle_gamma   90.00
#
_symmetry.space_group_name_H-M   'P 1'
#
loop_
_entity.id
_entity.type
_entity.pdbx_description
1 polymer ?
#
loop_
_entity_poly.entity_id
_entity_poly.type
_entity_poly.pdbx_seq_one_letter_code
_entity_poly.pdbx_strand_id
1 'polypeptide(L)'
;MLYPINLPITTVMETLHKPKAETKQRFQVFWLVFVAVFCWEWFPENSLVFTNLFGGSQGNEGMGLLSVCFDWNNIARFGSPLWMPLQTLINSFIGYLGGIAISMVLYYGNVWRAMDFPFMSQLLYDQSSNSTSYVQYDEAAIMNADFTVNSPLVDQTGAPYLTATYVNYLITSNAGLTATIVHMLLWNYAEVSLGWSWITLKGLKKLLDPSLYMFWRHTGVRTEEDKERIRQNPTIDPH
;
A
#
# COMPACT_ATOMS: atom_id res chain seq x y z
N MET A 1 6.72 9.59 -18.29
CA MET A 1 5.61 10.18 -17.51
C MET A 1 5.92 11.67 -17.32
N LEU A 2 5.56 12.51 -18.30
CA LEU A 2 6.01 13.92 -18.37
C LEU A 2 4.98 14.90 -17.78
N TYR A 3 3.71 14.53 -17.87
CA TYR A 3 2.57 15.27 -17.35
C TYR A 3 1.67 14.23 -16.66
N PRO A 4 1.24 14.43 -15.41
CA PRO A 4 1.20 15.72 -14.71
C PRO A 4 2.05 15.76 -13.43
N ILE A 5 2.89 14.74 -13.19
CA ILE A 5 3.74 14.61 -11.98
C ILE A 5 4.78 15.74 -11.81
N ASN A 6 5.22 16.37 -12.91
CA ASN A 6 6.18 17.47 -12.88
C ASN A 6 5.53 18.85 -12.65
N LEU A 7 4.20 18.95 -12.63
CA LEU A 7 3.48 20.22 -12.48
C LEU A 7 3.88 21.00 -11.21
N PRO A 8 4.03 20.37 -10.02
CA PRO A 8 4.42 21.11 -8.82
C PRO A 8 5.81 21.76 -8.98
N ILE A 9 6.79 21.00 -9.49
CA ILE A 9 8.17 21.46 -9.69
C ILE A 9 8.22 22.58 -10.73
N THR A 10 7.54 22.42 -11.86
CA THR A 10 7.51 23.46 -12.90
C THR A 10 6.76 24.71 -12.43
N THR A 11 5.70 24.57 -11.63
CA THR A 11 4.91 25.70 -11.10
C THR A 11 5.71 26.50 -10.07
N VAL A 12 6.50 25.84 -9.21
CA VAL A 12 7.39 26.51 -8.26
C VAL A 12 8.50 27.23 -9.00
N MET A 13 9.17 26.57 -9.94
CA MET A 13 10.23 27.19 -10.74
C MET A 13 9.70 28.38 -11.54
N GLU A 14 8.52 28.28 -12.14
CA GLU A 14 7.89 29.37 -12.86
C GLU A 14 7.56 30.55 -11.93
N THR A 15 6.99 30.27 -10.75
CA THR A 15 6.66 31.28 -9.74
C THR A 15 7.89 32.04 -9.23
N LEU A 16 9.04 31.36 -9.10
CA LEU A 16 10.30 31.96 -8.63
C LEU A 16 10.98 32.86 -9.68
N HIS A 17 10.81 32.57 -10.97
CA HIS A 17 11.49 33.30 -12.05
C HIS A 17 10.61 34.35 -12.74
N LYS A 18 9.29 34.36 -12.50
CA LYS A 18 8.37 35.34 -13.10
C LYS A 18 8.30 36.66 -12.31
N PRO A 19 8.06 37.79 -12.99
CA PRO A 19 7.92 39.09 -12.34
C PRO A 19 6.70 39.13 -11.40
N LYS A 20 6.86 39.76 -10.23
CA LYS A 20 5.86 39.80 -9.14
C LYS A 20 4.45 40.26 -9.56
N ALA A 21 4.34 41.03 -10.64
CA ALA A 21 3.06 41.49 -11.17
C ALA A 21 2.19 40.33 -11.71
N GLU A 22 2.80 39.29 -12.29
CA GLU A 22 2.09 38.11 -12.81
C GLU A 22 1.71 37.10 -11.72
N THR A 23 2.40 37.13 -10.57
CA THR A 23 2.22 36.17 -9.46
C THR A 23 1.16 36.60 -8.44
N LYS A 24 0.68 37.86 -8.50
CA LYS A 24 -0.23 38.43 -7.50
C LYS A 24 -1.51 37.60 -7.29
N GLN A 25 -2.14 37.11 -8.36
CA GLN A 25 -3.36 36.30 -8.27
C GLN A 25 -3.10 34.95 -7.61
N ARG A 26 -1.99 34.28 -7.94
CA ARG A 26 -1.57 33.01 -7.31
C ARG A 26 -1.38 33.19 -5.81
N PHE A 27 -0.78 34.31 -5.40
CA PHE A 27 -0.58 34.66 -4.00
C PHE A 27 -1.88 34.98 -3.27
N GLN A 28 -2.85 35.62 -3.91
CA GLN A 28 -4.18 35.86 -3.34
C GLN A 28 -4.95 34.56 -3.09
N VAL A 29 -4.91 33.61 -4.04
CA VAL A 29 -5.51 32.28 -3.86
C VAL A 29 -4.82 31.53 -2.72
N PHE A 30 -3.48 31.57 -2.67
CA PHE A 30 -2.72 30.99 -1.55
C PHE A 30 -3.18 31.53 -0.20
N TRP A 31 -3.28 32.85 -0.03
CA TRP A 31 -3.73 33.44 1.23
C TRP A 31 -5.19 33.14 1.56
N LEU A 32 -6.07 33.08 0.56
CA LEU A 32 -7.47 32.70 0.77
C LEU A 32 -7.56 31.26 1.29
N VAL A 33 -6.86 30.32 0.64
CA VAL A 33 -6.83 28.92 1.08
C VAL A 33 -6.17 28.81 2.45
N PHE A 34 -5.06 29.51 2.68
CA PHE A 34 -4.37 29.51 3.97
C PHE A 34 -5.27 30.01 5.11
N VAL A 35 -5.96 31.14 4.91
CA VAL A 35 -6.91 31.67 5.93
C VAL A 35 -8.10 30.73 6.11
N ALA A 36 -8.63 30.14 5.03
CA ALA A 36 -9.73 29.18 5.12
C ALA A 36 -9.34 27.93 5.92
N VAL A 37 -8.15 27.35 5.67
CA VAL A 37 -7.62 26.21 6.45
C VAL A 37 -7.33 26.63 7.88
N PHE A 38 -6.70 27.78 8.09
CA PHE A 38 -6.40 28.31 9.43
C PHE A 38 -7.67 28.53 10.27
N CYS A 39 -8.73 29.07 9.67
CA CYS A 39 -10.03 29.15 10.31
C CYS A 39 -10.62 27.75 10.55
N TRP A 40 -10.56 26.86 9.55
CA TRP A 40 -11.06 25.49 9.68
C TRP A 40 -10.37 24.68 10.79
N GLU A 41 -9.08 24.90 11.05
CA GLU A 41 -8.39 24.24 12.18
C GLU A 41 -8.79 24.82 13.53
N TRP A 42 -9.17 26.10 13.59
CA TRP A 42 -9.54 26.76 14.84
C TRP A 42 -10.98 26.43 15.32
N PHE A 43 -11.88 26.07 14.41
CA PHE A 43 -13.31 25.90 14.72
C PHE A 43 -13.76 24.51 15.25
N PRO A 44 -13.06 23.38 15.04
CA PRO A 44 -13.53 22.08 15.50
C PRO A 44 -12.50 21.30 16.36
N GLU A 45 -12.25 21.75 17.58
CA GLU A 45 -11.61 20.91 18.61
C GLU A 45 -12.59 20.41 19.69
N ASN A 46 -13.89 20.72 19.58
CA ASN A 46 -14.83 20.46 20.67
C ASN A 46 -15.41 19.03 20.70
N SER A 47 -15.13 18.17 19.72
CA SER A 47 -15.65 16.79 19.70
C SER A 47 -14.65 15.78 19.12
N LEU A 48 -14.21 14.85 19.97
CA LEU A 48 -13.37 13.70 19.58
C LEU A 48 -13.97 12.89 18.43
N VAL A 49 -15.30 12.79 18.36
CA VAL A 49 -15.99 12.08 17.27
C VAL A 49 -15.82 12.80 15.94
N PHE A 50 -15.84 14.13 15.97
CA PHE A 50 -15.59 14.95 14.79
C PHE A 50 -14.15 14.76 14.30
N THR A 51 -13.17 14.85 15.19
CA THR A 51 -11.75 14.62 14.88
C THR A 51 -11.51 13.22 14.31
N ASN A 52 -12.08 12.18 14.94
CA ASN A 52 -11.95 10.80 14.45
C ASN A 52 -12.54 10.59 13.04
N LEU A 53 -13.62 11.30 12.69
CA LEU A 53 -14.29 11.17 11.40
C LEU A 53 -13.63 12.00 10.29
N PHE A 54 -13.43 13.29 10.54
CA PHE A 54 -12.93 14.25 9.55
C PHE A 54 -11.39 14.32 9.51
N GLY A 55 -10.72 13.90 10.57
CA GLY A 55 -9.28 14.09 10.76
C GLY A 55 -8.95 15.36 11.55
N GLY A 56 -7.68 15.50 11.87
CA GLY A 56 -7.10 16.66 12.54
C GLY A 56 -5.79 17.10 11.88
N SER A 57 -4.93 17.75 12.66
CA SER A 57 -3.64 18.25 12.19
C SER A 57 -2.62 17.14 11.95
N GLN A 58 -2.77 15.99 12.62
CA GLN A 58 -1.87 14.85 12.47
C GLN A 58 -2.50 13.70 11.70
N GLY A 59 -1.66 12.96 10.97
CA GLY A 59 -2.09 11.91 10.05
C GLY A 59 -2.84 10.73 10.69
N ASN A 60 -2.72 10.54 12.01
CA ASN A 60 -3.37 9.45 12.75
C ASN A 60 -4.54 9.94 13.62
N GLU A 61 -5.06 11.14 13.39
CA GLU A 61 -6.14 11.71 14.21
C GLU A 61 -7.55 11.38 13.69
N GLY A 62 -7.69 10.90 12.44
CA GLY A 62 -9.00 10.49 11.93
C GLY A 62 -9.00 9.95 10.50
N MET A 63 -10.21 9.64 10.01
CA MET A 63 -10.42 8.94 8.74
C MET A 63 -10.35 9.83 7.49
N GLY A 64 -10.31 11.15 7.65
CA GLY A 64 -10.19 12.09 6.53
C GLY A 64 -11.46 12.22 5.68
N LEU A 65 -12.65 12.02 6.26
CA LEU A 65 -13.92 12.17 5.52
C LEU A 65 -14.01 13.60 4.95
N LEU A 66 -14.23 13.71 3.63
CA LEU A 66 -14.24 14.99 2.90
C LEU A 66 -12.89 15.75 2.93
N SER A 67 -11.77 15.08 3.16
CA SER A 67 -10.46 15.70 2.99
C SER A 67 -10.19 16.00 1.52
N VAL A 68 -10.18 17.29 1.18
CA VAL A 68 -9.91 17.77 -0.17
C VAL A 68 -8.44 18.13 -0.28
N CYS A 69 -7.74 17.47 -1.19
CA CYS A 69 -6.35 17.78 -1.50
C CYS A 69 -6.25 18.40 -2.89
N PHE A 70 -5.56 19.54 -2.99
CA PHE A 70 -5.21 20.19 -4.26
C PHE A 70 -3.77 19.91 -4.69
N ASP A 71 -3.04 19.05 -3.96
CA ASP A 71 -1.71 18.60 -4.35
C ASP A 71 -1.81 17.55 -5.46
N TRP A 72 -1.21 17.88 -6.59
CA TRP A 72 -1.20 17.03 -7.75
C TRP A 72 -0.52 15.67 -7.51
N ASN A 73 0.47 15.61 -6.63
CA ASN A 73 1.14 14.35 -6.26
C ASN A 73 0.18 13.40 -5.52
N ASN A 74 -0.75 13.95 -4.74
CA ASN A 74 -1.80 13.17 -4.07
C ASN A 74 -2.96 12.81 -5.02
N ILE A 75 -3.36 13.73 -5.90
CA ILE A 75 -4.44 13.50 -6.88
C ILE A 75 -4.04 12.43 -7.92
N ALA A 76 -2.82 12.49 -8.44
CA ALA A 76 -2.32 11.57 -9.46
C ALA A 76 -1.57 10.36 -8.87
N ARG A 77 -1.75 10.07 -7.57
CA ARG A 77 -1.05 8.98 -6.87
C ARG A 77 -1.22 7.62 -7.54
N PHE A 78 -2.38 7.38 -8.17
CA PHE A 78 -2.70 6.14 -8.88
C PHE A 78 -2.31 6.14 -10.37
N GLY A 79 -1.56 7.16 -10.84
CA GLY A 79 -1.08 7.24 -12.20
C GLY A 79 -2.08 7.79 -13.21
N SER A 80 -1.79 7.59 -14.51
CA SER A 80 -2.65 7.96 -15.64
C SER A 80 -3.38 6.70 -16.14
N PRO A 81 -4.68 6.77 -16.51
CA PRO A 81 -5.50 7.97 -16.61
C PRO A 81 -6.03 8.47 -15.26
N LEU A 82 -6.10 9.79 -15.10
CA LEU A 82 -6.81 10.46 -14.00
C LEU A 82 -8.32 10.15 -14.00
N TRP A 83 -8.83 9.69 -15.13
CA TRP A 83 -10.21 9.28 -15.31
C TRP A 83 -10.32 7.75 -15.22
N MET A 84 -10.90 7.27 -14.13
CA MET A 84 -11.31 5.87 -13.99
C MET A 84 -12.75 5.70 -14.49
N PRO A 85 -13.13 4.51 -15.01
CA PRO A 85 -14.52 4.21 -15.35
C PRO A 85 -15.45 4.51 -14.17
N LEU A 86 -16.63 5.05 -14.45
CA LEU A 86 -17.59 5.46 -13.42
C LEU A 86 -17.94 4.32 -12.46
N GLN A 87 -18.05 3.09 -12.98
CA GLN A 87 -18.31 1.90 -12.18
C GLN A 87 -17.21 1.65 -11.14
N THR A 88 -15.94 1.77 -11.53
CA THR A 88 -14.79 1.63 -10.61
C THR A 88 -14.80 2.75 -9.58
N LEU A 89 -15.08 3.99 -10.01
CA LEU A 89 -15.12 5.14 -9.11
C LEU A 89 -16.20 4.98 -8.03
N ILE A 90 -17.43 4.61 -8.43
CA ILE A 90 -18.55 4.40 -7.49
C ILE A 90 -18.26 3.22 -6.56
N ASN A 91 -17.73 2.11 -7.08
CA ASN A 91 -17.39 0.96 -6.25
C ASN A 91 -16.32 1.29 -5.20
N SER A 92 -15.26 1.99 -5.60
CA SER A 92 -14.22 2.46 -4.68
C SER A 92 -14.76 3.47 -3.66
N PHE A 93 -15.69 4.35 -4.06
CA PHE A 93 -16.33 5.30 -3.15
C PHE A 93 -17.21 4.60 -2.11
N ILE A 94 -18.00 3.60 -2.51
CA ILE A 94 -18.79 2.77 -1.59
C ILE A 94 -17.85 2.03 -0.62
N GLY A 95 -16.76 1.44 -1.13
CA GLY A 95 -15.75 0.79 -0.30
C GLY A 95 -15.10 1.73 0.71
N TYR A 96 -14.78 2.97 0.29
CA TYR A 96 -14.23 4.01 1.16
C TYR A 96 -15.21 4.38 2.29
N LEU A 97 -16.47 4.68 1.97
CA LEU A 97 -17.49 4.99 2.98
C LEU A 97 -17.76 3.79 3.90
N GLY A 98 -17.78 2.59 3.35
CA GLY A 98 -17.92 1.35 4.11
C GLY A 98 -16.77 1.14 5.09
N GLY A 99 -15.53 1.39 4.67
CA GLY A 99 -14.35 1.32 5.53
C GLY A 99 -14.40 2.31 6.69
N ILE A 100 -14.86 3.55 6.44
CA ILE A 100 -15.09 4.54 7.49
C ILE A 100 -16.14 4.05 8.48
N ALA A 101 -17.28 3.58 7.98
CA ALA A 101 -18.36 3.08 8.84
C ALA A 101 -17.91 1.90 9.71
N ILE A 102 -17.20 0.92 9.12
CA ILE A 102 -16.68 -0.25 9.86
C ILE A 102 -15.69 0.19 10.94
N SER A 103 -14.72 1.05 10.62
CA SER A 103 -13.75 1.54 11.61
C SER A 103 -14.40 2.30 12.75
N MET A 104 -15.40 3.14 12.47
CA MET A 104 -16.15 3.87 13.50
C MET A 104 -16.97 2.91 14.38
N VAL A 105 -17.65 1.93 13.78
CA VAL A 105 -18.43 0.92 14.52
C VAL A 105 -17.53 0.05 15.40
N LEU A 106 -16.36 -0.38 14.90
CA LEU A 106 -15.42 -1.17 15.69
C LEU A 106 -14.90 -0.40 16.90
N TYR A 107 -14.55 0.88 16.72
CA TYR A 107 -14.03 1.71 17.78
C TYR A 107 -15.09 2.03 18.85
N TYR A 108 -16.22 2.61 18.45
CA TYR A 108 -17.28 2.98 19.41
C TYR A 108 -18.09 1.79 19.91
N GLY A 109 -18.07 0.67 19.19
CA GLY A 109 -18.59 -0.63 19.65
C GLY A 109 -17.67 -1.35 20.64
N ASN A 110 -16.53 -0.73 21.01
CA ASN A 110 -15.52 -1.27 21.92
C ASN A 110 -15.01 -2.68 21.55
N VAL A 111 -14.97 -2.99 20.26
CA VAL A 111 -14.50 -4.31 19.80
C VAL A 111 -12.99 -4.39 20.05
N TRP A 112 -12.53 -5.45 20.70
CA TRP A 112 -11.12 -5.61 21.14
C TRP A 112 -10.62 -4.53 22.10
N ARG A 113 -11.50 -3.99 22.96
CA ARG A 113 -11.15 -2.90 23.89
C ARG A 113 -10.66 -1.64 23.15
N ALA A 114 -11.23 -1.37 21.97
CA ALA A 114 -10.79 -0.28 21.11
C ALA A 114 -10.70 1.09 21.81
N MET A 115 -11.58 1.39 22.76
CA MET A 115 -11.60 2.67 23.47
C MET A 115 -10.47 2.85 24.50
N ASP A 116 -9.73 1.79 24.82
CA ASP A 116 -8.56 1.86 25.70
C ASP A 116 -7.29 2.34 24.95
N PHE A 117 -7.36 2.43 23.63
CA PHE A 117 -6.26 2.76 22.73
C PHE A 117 -6.64 3.98 21.86
N PRO A 118 -5.66 4.70 21.28
CA PRO A 118 -5.99 5.80 20.38
C PRO A 118 -6.75 5.29 19.15
N PHE A 119 -7.60 6.15 18.58
CA PHE A 119 -8.45 5.81 17.43
C PHE A 119 -7.65 5.21 16.27
N MET A 120 -6.48 5.76 15.95
CA MET A 120 -5.59 5.24 14.92
C MET A 120 -4.14 5.30 15.38
N SER A 121 -3.43 4.18 15.29
CA SER A 121 -2.00 4.09 15.53
C SER A 121 -1.46 2.77 14.98
N GLN A 122 -0.21 2.80 14.52
CA GLN A 122 0.53 1.62 14.07
C GLN A 122 1.43 1.04 15.18
N LEU A 123 1.46 1.69 16.34
CA LEU A 123 2.25 1.25 17.50
C LEU A 123 1.52 0.12 18.24
N LEU A 124 2.31 -0.66 18.98
CA LEU A 124 1.85 -1.70 19.88
C LEU A 124 1.60 -1.10 21.27
N TYR A 125 0.51 -1.51 21.91
CA TYR A 125 0.10 -1.02 23.22
C TYR A 125 0.06 -2.14 24.25
N ASP A 126 0.37 -1.78 25.50
CA ASP A 126 0.28 -2.69 26.63
C ASP A 126 -1.15 -2.80 27.16
N GLN A 127 -1.45 -3.92 27.84
CA GLN A 127 -2.72 -4.23 28.48
C GLN A 127 -3.12 -3.21 29.54
N SER A 128 -2.13 -2.55 30.15
CA SER A 128 -2.29 -1.48 31.14
C SER A 128 -2.83 -0.18 30.54
N SER A 129 -2.86 -0.04 29.21
CA SER A 129 -3.43 1.13 28.53
C SER A 129 -4.92 1.28 28.85
N ASN A 130 -5.35 2.54 28.94
CA ASN A 130 -6.73 2.94 29.19
C ASN A 130 -7.03 4.21 28.38
N SER A 131 -8.30 4.60 28.27
CA SER A 131 -8.77 5.77 27.52
C SER A 131 -8.12 7.11 27.91
N THR A 132 -7.45 7.19 29.05
CA THR A 132 -6.78 8.40 29.54
C THR A 132 -5.26 8.34 29.38
N SER A 133 -4.67 7.16 29.28
CA SER A 133 -3.22 6.97 29.19
C SER A 133 -2.90 5.79 28.30
N TYR A 134 -2.28 6.09 27.17
CA TYR A 134 -1.83 5.10 26.20
C TYR A 134 -0.40 4.69 26.53
N VAL A 135 -0.21 3.43 26.93
CA VAL A 135 1.11 2.89 27.28
C VAL A 135 1.62 2.09 26.10
N GLN A 136 2.67 2.58 25.46
CA GLN A 136 3.32 1.86 24.38
C GLN A 136 3.99 0.60 24.94
N TYR A 137 3.84 -0.51 24.21
CA TYR A 137 4.43 -1.78 24.59
C TYR A 137 5.96 -1.73 24.45
N ASP A 138 6.67 -2.21 25.47
CA ASP A 138 8.13 -2.34 25.43
C ASP A 138 8.53 -3.64 24.73
N GLU A 139 8.86 -3.54 23.44
CA GLU A 139 9.29 -4.67 22.62
C GLU A 139 10.61 -5.28 23.10
N ALA A 140 11.49 -4.50 23.73
CA ALA A 140 12.76 -5.00 24.24
C ALA A 140 12.57 -5.89 25.48
N ALA A 141 11.49 -5.69 26.24
CA ALA A 141 11.20 -6.47 27.44
C ALA A 141 10.89 -7.95 27.14
N ILE A 142 10.43 -8.27 25.94
CA ILE A 142 10.11 -9.64 25.51
C ILE A 142 11.19 -10.27 24.63
N MET A 143 12.29 -9.55 24.39
CA MET A 143 13.32 -9.95 23.45
C MET A 143 14.56 -10.48 24.17
N ASN A 144 15.08 -11.59 23.68
CA ASN A 144 16.37 -12.13 24.11
C ASN A 144 17.53 -11.27 23.58
N ALA A 145 18.73 -11.45 24.15
CA ALA A 145 19.94 -10.74 23.71
C ALA A 145 20.36 -11.04 22.25
N ASP A 146 19.80 -12.09 21.64
CA ASP A 146 19.98 -12.48 20.23
C ASP A 146 18.88 -11.92 19.30
N PHE A 147 18.05 -11.01 19.80
CA PHE A 147 16.90 -10.42 19.11
C PHE A 147 15.77 -11.43 18.75
N THR A 148 15.73 -12.58 19.41
CA THR A 148 14.61 -13.53 19.29
C THR A 148 13.52 -13.26 20.32
N VAL A 149 12.27 -13.58 19.99
CA VAL A 149 11.14 -13.44 20.91
C VAL A 149 11.21 -14.54 21.98
N ASN A 150 11.20 -14.14 23.26
CA ASN A 150 11.20 -15.05 24.39
C ASN A 150 9.76 -15.38 24.82
N SER A 151 9.25 -16.54 24.41
CA SER A 151 7.86 -16.95 24.72
C SER A 151 7.53 -16.96 26.22
N PRO A 152 8.40 -17.47 27.13
CA PRO A 152 8.18 -17.36 28.57
C PRO A 152 8.02 -15.94 29.10
N LEU A 153 8.76 -14.96 28.56
CA LEU A 153 8.62 -13.55 28.95
C LEU A 153 7.35 -12.93 28.37
N VAL A 154 6.95 -13.31 27.16
CA VAL A 154 5.67 -12.90 26.56
C VAL A 154 4.48 -13.41 27.39
N ASP A 155 4.55 -14.63 27.90
CA ASP A 155 3.48 -15.19 28.74
C ASP A 155 3.36 -14.47 30.10
N GLN A 156 4.46 -13.90 30.62
CA GLN A 156 4.46 -13.13 31.87
C GLN A 156 4.01 -11.68 31.68
N THR A 157 4.48 -11.02 30.62
CA THR A 157 4.19 -9.61 30.32
C THR A 157 2.84 -9.44 29.61
N GLY A 158 2.35 -10.48 28.94
CA GLY A 158 1.13 -10.45 28.15
C GLY A 158 1.38 -10.03 26.70
N ALA A 159 0.49 -10.47 25.79
CA ALA A 159 0.57 -10.14 24.38
C ALA A 159 0.24 -8.64 24.14
N PRO A 160 0.93 -7.99 23.18
CA PRO A 160 0.66 -6.61 22.83
C PRO A 160 -0.68 -6.45 22.10
N TYR A 161 -1.27 -5.27 22.24
CA TYR A 161 -2.53 -4.89 21.62
C TYR A 161 -2.28 -3.93 20.45
N LEU A 162 -3.16 -4.03 19.46
CA LEU A 162 -3.19 -3.15 18.31
C LEU A 162 -4.47 -2.33 18.33
N THR A 163 -4.42 -1.13 17.76
CA THR A 163 -5.64 -0.32 17.59
C THR A 163 -6.64 -1.04 16.69
N ALA A 164 -7.93 -0.93 17.00
CA ALA A 164 -8.97 -1.65 16.24
C ALA A 164 -9.00 -1.25 14.75
N THR A 165 -8.66 0.00 14.44
CA THR A 165 -8.54 0.49 13.05
C THR A 165 -7.36 -0.14 12.31
N TYR A 166 -6.24 -0.38 13.00
CA TYR A 166 -5.09 -1.09 12.41
C TYR A 166 -5.38 -2.58 12.19
N VAL A 167 -6.04 -3.24 13.16
CA VAL A 167 -6.49 -4.64 12.99
C VAL A 167 -7.47 -4.74 11.80
N ASN A 168 -8.43 -3.82 11.70
CA ASN A 168 -9.35 -3.74 10.57
C ASN A 168 -8.63 -3.60 9.23
N TYR A 169 -7.61 -2.74 9.17
CA TYR A 169 -6.76 -2.56 7.99
C TYR A 169 -6.05 -3.87 7.59
N LEU A 170 -5.45 -4.58 8.55
CA LEU A 170 -4.76 -5.85 8.28
C LEU A 170 -5.71 -6.93 7.76
N ILE A 171 -6.87 -7.09 8.42
CA ILE A 171 -7.88 -8.08 8.01
C ILE A 171 -8.40 -7.75 6.61
N THR A 172 -8.79 -6.49 6.38
CA THR A 172 -9.36 -6.07 5.09
C THR A 172 -8.33 -6.17 3.96
N SER A 173 -7.05 -5.89 4.22
CA SER A 173 -5.99 -6.02 3.21
C SER A 173 -5.75 -7.48 2.82
N ASN A 174 -5.69 -8.39 3.80
CA ASN A 174 -5.56 -9.82 3.54
C ASN A 174 -6.80 -10.40 2.85
N ALA A 175 -7.99 -9.97 3.26
CA ALA A 175 -9.25 -10.30 2.60
C ALA A 175 -9.28 -9.77 1.16
N GLY A 176 -8.75 -8.56 0.92
CA GLY A 176 -8.62 -7.98 -0.41
C GLY A 176 -7.72 -8.81 -1.32
N LEU A 177 -6.54 -9.21 -0.84
CA LEU A 177 -5.62 -10.07 -1.61
C LEU A 177 -6.30 -11.39 -2.00
N THR A 178 -6.88 -12.09 -1.03
CA THR A 178 -7.58 -13.36 -1.29
C THR A 178 -8.76 -13.17 -2.25
N ALA A 179 -9.55 -12.11 -2.09
CA ALA A 179 -10.64 -11.77 -2.99
C ALA A 179 -10.16 -11.50 -4.42
N THR A 180 -9.00 -10.84 -4.62
CA THR A 180 -8.45 -10.62 -5.97
C THR A 180 -8.05 -11.93 -6.66
N ILE A 181 -7.46 -12.87 -5.92
CA ILE A 181 -7.11 -14.21 -6.45
C ILE A 181 -8.39 -14.97 -6.80
N VAL A 182 -9.36 -15.01 -5.90
CA VAL A 182 -10.64 -15.71 -6.14
C VAL A 182 -11.39 -15.10 -7.32
N HIS A 183 -11.44 -13.77 -7.41
CA HIS A 183 -12.08 -13.08 -8.52
C HIS A 183 -11.37 -13.36 -9.85
N MET A 184 -10.03 -13.36 -9.88
CA MET A 184 -9.25 -13.74 -11.06
C MET A 184 -9.59 -15.16 -11.50
N LEU A 185 -9.61 -16.12 -10.56
CA LEU A 185 -9.84 -17.53 -10.86
C LEU A 185 -11.27 -17.83 -11.30
N LEU A 186 -12.28 -17.16 -10.75
CA LEU A 186 -13.68 -17.42 -11.09
C LEU A 186 -14.12 -16.65 -12.34
N TRP A 187 -13.75 -15.38 -12.46
CA TRP A 187 -14.23 -14.52 -13.55
C TRP A 187 -13.39 -14.66 -14.82
N ASN A 188 -12.07 -14.84 -14.68
CA ASN A 188 -11.14 -14.97 -15.81
C ASN A 188 -10.67 -16.40 -16.02
N TYR A 189 -11.41 -17.39 -15.50
CA TYR A 189 -11.04 -18.81 -15.55
C TYR A 189 -10.65 -19.27 -16.97
N ALA A 190 -11.45 -18.89 -17.97
CA ALA A 190 -11.23 -19.30 -19.36
C ALA A 190 -9.84 -18.87 -19.86
N GLU A 191 -9.43 -17.64 -19.59
CA GLU A 191 -8.13 -17.10 -19.99
C GLU A 191 -6.99 -17.69 -19.14
N VAL A 192 -7.18 -17.78 -17.82
CA VAL A 192 -6.20 -18.35 -16.90
C VAL A 192 -5.91 -19.82 -17.23
N SER A 193 -6.94 -20.59 -17.62
CA SER A 193 -6.80 -22.00 -17.99
C SER A 193 -5.90 -22.20 -19.22
N LEU A 194 -5.91 -21.27 -20.17
CA LEU A 194 -5.01 -21.28 -21.33
C LEU A 194 -3.56 -20.99 -20.89
N GLY A 195 -3.38 -20.03 -19.99
CA GLY A 195 -2.08 -19.71 -19.40
C GLY A 195 -1.50 -20.85 -18.57
N TRP A 196 -2.32 -21.77 -18.06
CA TRP A 196 -1.91 -22.94 -17.28
C TRP A 196 -1.77 -24.21 -18.12
N SER A 197 -1.90 -24.12 -19.44
CA SER A 197 -1.69 -25.26 -20.36
C SER A 197 -0.29 -25.90 -20.26
N TRP A 198 0.71 -25.16 -19.77
CA TRP A 198 2.06 -25.70 -19.49
C TRP A 198 2.14 -26.53 -18.21
N ILE A 199 1.19 -26.37 -17.26
CA ILE A 199 1.08 -27.16 -16.02
C ILE A 199 0.43 -28.51 -16.34
N THR A 200 1.05 -29.25 -17.26
CA THR A 200 0.76 -30.67 -17.47
C THR A 200 1.77 -31.51 -16.69
N LEU A 201 1.39 -32.72 -16.27
CA LEU A 201 2.28 -33.67 -15.59
C LEU A 201 3.64 -33.85 -16.31
N LYS A 202 3.65 -33.73 -17.64
CA LYS A 202 4.87 -33.77 -18.45
C LYS A 202 5.72 -32.49 -18.32
N GLY A 203 5.10 -31.31 -18.33
CA GLY A 203 5.78 -30.02 -18.11
C GLY A 203 6.35 -29.89 -16.69
N LEU A 204 5.60 -30.36 -15.69
CA LEU A 204 6.06 -30.39 -14.30
C LEU A 204 7.26 -31.32 -14.10
N LYS A 205 7.23 -32.52 -14.70
CA LYS A 205 8.38 -33.44 -14.69
C LYS A 205 9.60 -32.84 -15.38
N LYS A 206 9.39 -32.08 -16.46
CA LYS A 206 10.47 -31.37 -17.16
C LYS A 206 11.06 -30.27 -16.27
N LEU A 207 10.25 -29.54 -15.52
CA LEU A 207 10.74 -28.56 -14.52
C LEU A 207 11.43 -29.20 -13.30
N LEU A 208 11.45 -30.52 -13.17
CA LEU A 208 12.25 -31.22 -12.15
C LEU A 208 13.50 -31.86 -12.75
N ASP A 209 13.70 -31.72 -14.07
CA ASP A 209 14.86 -32.26 -14.75
C ASP A 209 16.09 -31.40 -14.43
N PRO A 210 17.13 -31.97 -13.79
CA PRO A 210 18.35 -31.24 -13.46
C PRO A 210 19.06 -30.64 -14.68
N SER A 211 18.79 -31.13 -15.90
CA SER A 211 19.36 -30.59 -17.14
C SER A 211 18.94 -29.14 -17.43
N LEU A 212 17.77 -28.70 -17.00
CA LEU A 212 17.31 -27.32 -17.17
C LEU A 212 17.98 -26.34 -16.20
N TYR A 213 18.23 -26.80 -14.97
CA TYR A 213 18.87 -25.97 -13.95
C TYR A 213 20.38 -26.05 -14.01
N MET A 214 20.98 -27.17 -14.42
CA MET A 214 22.43 -27.34 -14.53
C MET A 214 22.92 -27.11 -15.97
N PHE A 215 22.35 -26.13 -16.69
CA PHE A 215 22.74 -25.85 -18.07
C PHE A 215 24.23 -25.48 -18.20
N TRP A 216 24.83 -24.95 -17.13
CA TRP A 216 26.26 -24.65 -17.01
C TRP A 216 27.16 -25.89 -16.83
N ARG A 217 26.60 -27.07 -16.51
CA ARG A 217 27.33 -28.34 -16.42
C ARG A 217 27.37 -29.10 -17.74
N HIS A 218 26.76 -28.60 -18.81
CA HIS A 218 27.02 -29.13 -20.14
C HIS A 218 28.49 -28.92 -20.48
N THR A 219 29.30 -29.96 -20.28
CA THR A 219 30.63 -30.08 -20.87
C THR A 219 30.42 -30.18 -22.38
N GLY A 220 30.46 -29.03 -23.04
CA GLY A 220 30.26 -28.88 -24.48
C GLY A 220 31.37 -29.53 -25.29
N VAL A 221 31.39 -30.86 -25.34
CA VAL A 221 32.07 -31.56 -26.42
C VAL A 221 31.04 -31.75 -27.53
N ARG A 222 31.05 -30.82 -28.49
CA ARG A 222 30.26 -30.92 -29.72
C ARG A 222 30.54 -32.28 -30.37
N THR A 223 29.50 -33.02 -30.69
CA THR A 223 29.56 -34.27 -31.44
C THR A 223 30.24 -34.04 -32.80
N GLU A 224 31.05 -34.99 -33.29
CA GLU A 224 31.78 -34.81 -34.56
C GLU A 224 30.83 -34.55 -35.75
N GLU A 225 29.64 -35.14 -35.74
CA GLU A 225 28.59 -34.90 -36.74
C GLU A 225 28.10 -33.43 -36.75
N ASP A 226 28.00 -32.79 -35.58
CA ASP A 226 27.64 -31.37 -35.48
C ASP A 226 28.76 -30.46 -35.98
N LYS A 227 30.03 -30.87 -35.80
CA LYS A 227 31.18 -30.16 -36.35
C LYS A 227 31.22 -30.29 -37.87
N GLU A 228 30.92 -31.46 -38.43
CA GLU A 228 30.87 -31.69 -39.87
C GLU A 228 29.73 -30.92 -40.53
N ARG A 229 28.54 -30.88 -39.92
CA ARG A 229 27.41 -30.06 -40.40
C ARG A 229 27.73 -28.58 -40.51
N ILE A 230 28.55 -28.05 -39.60
CA ILE A 230 28.95 -26.64 -39.62
C ILE A 230 30.03 -26.42 -40.68
N ARG A 231 31.01 -27.32 -40.81
CA ARG A 231 32.03 -27.25 -41.87
C ARG A 231 31.45 -27.34 -43.28
N GLN A 232 30.36 -28.07 -43.46
CA GLN A 232 29.69 -28.23 -44.74
C GLN A 232 28.63 -27.15 -45.02
N ASN A 233 28.43 -26.20 -44.10
CA ASN A 233 27.43 -25.15 -44.29
C ASN A 233 28.01 -24.01 -45.16
N PRO A 234 27.51 -23.79 -46.40
CA PRO A 234 28.04 -22.78 -47.32
C PRO A 234 27.74 -21.33 -46.90
N THR A 235 26.96 -21.12 -45.84
CA THR A 235 26.63 -19.78 -45.30
C THR A 235 27.53 -19.35 -44.14
N ILE A 236 28.42 -20.22 -43.68
CA ILE A 236 29.34 -19.96 -42.56
C ILE A 236 30.74 -19.95 -43.16
N ASP A 237 31.43 -18.81 -43.04
CA ASP A 237 32.83 -18.68 -43.49
C ASP A 237 33.70 -19.61 -42.64
N PRO A 238 34.50 -20.52 -43.24
CA PRO A 238 35.41 -21.39 -42.50
C PRO A 238 36.64 -20.68 -41.89
N HIS A 239 36.75 -19.36 -42.02
CA HIS A 239 37.78 -18.52 -41.42
C HIS A 239 37.27 -17.63 -40.28
#